data_AF-A0A0P7Z3K7-F1
#
_entry.id   AF-A0A0P7Z3K7-F1
#
_cell.length_a   1.000
_cell.length_b   1.000
_cell.length_c   1.000
_cell.angle_alpha   90.00
_cell.angle_beta   90.00
_cell.angle_gamma   90.00
#
_symmetry.space_group_name_H-M   'P 1'
#
loop_
_entity.id
_entity.type
_entity.pdbx_description
1 polymer ?
#
loop_
_entity_poly.entity_id
_entity_poly.type
_entity_poly.pdbx_seq_one_letter_code
_entity_poly.pdbx_strand_id
1 'polypeptide(L)' 'MPHPMKREDFPVSNVRHFLEPGPVVLVSSQWQQQTNIMTLGWHMVMAFSPSLIGCVIDAVNHSNASILETQQITSLIHC' A
#
# COMPACT_ATOMS: atom_id res chain seq x y z
N MET A 1 -18.19 -18.16 -5.60
CA MET A 1 -16.96 -18.90 -5.95
C MET A 1 -15.81 -17.90 -5.89
N PRO A 2 -14.82 -18.01 -4.98
CA PRO A 2 -13.64 -17.15 -5.05
C PRO A 2 -12.87 -17.51 -6.30
N HIS A 3 -12.68 -16.55 -7.21
CA HIS A 3 -11.81 -16.72 -8.36
C HIS A 3 -10.37 -16.67 -7.84
N PRO A 4 -9.56 -17.73 -7.99
CA PRO A 4 -8.18 -17.69 -7.55
C PRO A 4 -7.42 -16.67 -8.40
N MET A 5 -7.26 -15.46 -7.88
CA MET A 5 -6.41 -14.44 -8.48
C MET A 5 -4.95 -14.87 -8.30
N LYS A 6 -4.31 -15.25 -9.40
CA LYS A 6 -2.90 -15.57 -9.43
C LYS A 6 -2.12 -14.25 -9.29
N ARG A 7 -1.43 -14.09 -8.15
CA ARG A 7 -0.50 -12.97 -7.95
C ARG A 7 0.77 -13.27 -8.73
N GLU A 8 1.17 -12.35 -9.60
CA GLU A 8 2.41 -12.44 -10.36
C GLU A 8 3.36 -11.34 -9.88
N ASP A 9 4.65 -11.66 -9.77
CA ASP A 9 5.65 -10.67 -9.38
C ASP A 9 5.74 -9.60 -10.47
N PHE A 10 5.60 -8.34 -10.05
CA PHE A 10 5.67 -7.18 -10.93
C PHE A 10 6.89 -6.33 -10.59
N PRO A 11 7.64 -5.80 -11.58
CA PRO A 11 8.83 -4.99 -11.30
C PRO A 11 8.47 -3.73 -10.52
N VAL A 12 9.05 -3.55 -9.34
CA VAL A 12 8.79 -2.39 -8.47
C VAL A 12 9.07 -1.07 -9.21
N SER A 13 10.11 -1.04 -10.05
CA SER A 13 10.46 0.12 -10.90
C SER A 13 9.33 0.58 -11.84
N ASN A 14 8.37 -0.31 -12.13
CA ASN A 14 7.28 -0.07 -13.06
C ASN A 14 5.96 0.22 -12.35
N VAL A 15 5.91 0.23 -11.01
CA VAL A 15 4.66 0.30 -10.23
C VAL A 15 3.86 1.58 -10.47
N ARG A 16 4.53 2.66 -10.92
CA ARG A 16 3.91 3.97 -11.20
C ARG A 16 2.71 3.90 -12.14
N HIS A 17 2.68 2.94 -13.08
CA HIS A 17 1.57 2.78 -14.01
C HIS A 17 0.24 2.53 -13.30
N PHE A 18 0.28 2.00 -12.07
CA PHE A 18 -0.88 1.74 -11.25
C PHE A 18 -1.15 2.83 -10.20
N LEU A 19 -0.22 3.76 -9.99
CA LEU A 19 -0.30 4.77 -8.94
C LEU A 19 -0.48 6.19 -9.49
N GLU A 20 -0.18 6.42 -10.78
CA GLU A 20 -0.47 7.66 -11.49
C GLU A 20 -1.71 7.45 -12.37
N PRO A 21 -2.74 8.34 -12.31
CA PRO A 21 -2.71 9.70 -11.78
C PRO A 21 -3.00 9.85 -10.27
N GLY A 22 -3.20 8.75 -9.53
CA GLY A 22 -3.49 8.76 -8.09
C GLY A 22 -4.81 8.08 -7.74
N PRO A 23 -4.98 6.78 -8.04
CA PRO A 23 -6.21 6.06 -7.69
C PRO A 23 -6.32 5.88 -6.18
N VAL A 24 -7.53 5.66 -5.69
CA VAL A 24 -7.70 5.20 -4.31
C VAL A 24 -7.19 3.76 -4.21
N VAL A 25 -6.28 3.49 -3.28
CA VAL A 25 -5.68 2.16 -3.07
C VAL A 25 -6.07 1.58 -1.72
N LEU A 26 -5.95 0.26 -1.57
CA LEU A 26 -6.05 -0.41 -0.28
C LEU A 26 -4.67 -0.68 0.26
N VAL A 27 -4.45 -0.30 1.51
CA VAL A 27 -3.20 -0.53 2.23
C VAL A 27 -3.46 -1.58 3.29
N SER A 28 -2.64 -2.63 3.27
CA SER A 28 -2.64 -3.65 4.31
C SER A 28 -1.40 -3.56 5.18
N SER A 29 -1.56 -3.82 6.47
CA SER A 29 -0.47 -3.98 7.41
C SER A 29 -0.70 -5.23 8.27
N GLN A 30 0.38 -5.80 8.78
CA GLN A 30 0.32 -6.94 9.69
C GLN A 30 1.24 -6.69 10.88
N TRP A 31 0.71 -6.83 12.09
CA TRP A 31 1.46 -6.69 13.33
C TRP A 31 0.91 -7.63 14.39
N GLN A 32 1.79 -8.37 15.09
CA GLN A 32 1.40 -9.30 16.16
C GLN A 32 0.20 -10.20 15.80
N GLN A 33 0.25 -10.81 14.60
CA GLN A 33 -0.83 -11.63 14.00
C GLN A 33 -2.15 -10.90 13.69
N GLN A 34 -2.24 -9.59 13.93
CA GLN A 34 -3.36 -8.77 13.50
C GLN A 34 -3.09 -8.24 12.09
N THR A 35 -4.08 -8.38 11.21
CA THR A 35 -4.08 -7.79 9.87
C THR A 35 -5.05 -6.63 9.83
N ASN A 36 -4.60 -5.49 9.33
CA ASN A 36 -5.46 -4.34 9.09
C ASN A 36 -5.50 -3.96 7.62
N ILE A 37 -6.64 -3.46 7.14
CA ILE A 37 -6.81 -2.92 5.79
C ILE A 37 -7.43 -1.53 5.92
N MET A 38 -6.84 -0.55 5.24
CA MET A 38 -7.37 0.81 5.17
C MET A 38 -7.42 1.31 3.73
N THR A 39 -8.34 2.22 3.46
CA THR A 39 -8.39 2.97 2.20
C THR A 39 -7.40 4.12 2.27
N LEU A 40 -6.51 4.24 1.27
CA LEU A 40 -5.56 5.35 1.14
C LEU A 40 -5.86 6.13 -0.15
N GLY A 41 -6.38 7.34 0.02
CA GLY A 41 -6.59 8.28 -1.09
C GLY A 41 -5.44 9.29 -1.27
N TRP A 42 -4.65 9.54 -0.22
CA TRP A 42 -3.62 10.57 -0.22
C TRP A 42 -2.22 9.93 -0.29
N HIS A 43 -1.77 9.69 -1.51
CA HIS A 43 -0.43 9.20 -1.80
C HIS A 43 0.13 9.88 -3.05
N MET A 44 1.46 9.89 -3.20
CA MET A 44 2.16 10.53 -4.31
C MET A 44 3.44 9.77 -4.66
N VAL A 45 3.73 9.60 -5.95
CA VAL A 45 5.03 9.10 -6.43
C VAL A 45 6.10 10.18 -6.22
N MET A 46 7.18 9.85 -5.52
CA MET A 46 8.26 10.77 -5.16
C MET A 46 9.55 10.57 -5.96
N ALA A 47 9.83 9.34 -6.40
CA ALA A 47 11.01 9.03 -7.20
C ALA A 47 10.76 7.82 -8.10
N PHE A 48 11.43 7.80 -9.25
CA PHE A 48 11.30 6.74 -10.25
C PHE A 48 12.12 5.49 -9.89
N SER A 49 13.41 5.68 -9.56
CA SER A 49 14.32 4.60 -9.18
C SER A 49 15.30 5.08 -8.09
N PRO A 50 15.27 4.48 -6.88
CA PRO A 50 14.28 3.50 -6.42
C PRO A 50 12.87 4.09 -6.41
N SER A 51 11.84 3.27 -6.62
CA SER A 51 10.46 3.76 -6.62
C SER A 51 10.03 4.16 -5.22
N LEU A 52 9.89 5.47 -4.99
CA LEU A 52 9.49 6.03 -3.71
C LEU A 52 8.05 6.54 -3.78
N ILE A 53 7.26 6.23 -2.76
CA ILE A 53 5.87 6.66 -2.62
C ILE A 53 5.72 7.33 -1.27
N GLY A 54 5.21 8.56 -1.27
CA GLY A 54 4.77 9.25 -0.06
C GLY A 54 3.31 8.92 0.22
N CYS A 55 2.99 8.58 1.46
CA CYS A 55 1.63 8.26 1.90
C CYS A 55 1.30 9.07 3.15
N VAL A 56 0.08 9.61 3.24
CA VAL A 56 -0.40 10.26 4.46
C VAL A 56 -1.26 9.28 5.25
N ILE A 57 -0.82 8.95 6.48
CA ILE A 57 -1.57 8.08 7.40
C ILE A 57 -1.89 8.91 8.65
N ASP A 58 -3.15 9.30 8.80
CA ASP A 58 -3.62 10.06 9.96
C ASP A 58 -3.51 9.22 11.26
N ALA A 59 -3.28 9.89 12.40
CA ALA A 59 -3.25 9.32 13.74
C ALA A 59 -4.57 8.69 14.19
N VAL A 60 -5.70 9.09 13.59
CA VAL A 60 -7.02 8.50 13.85
C VAL A 60 -7.17 7.11 13.19
N ASN A 61 -6.28 6.74 12.25
CA ASN A 61 -6.32 5.41 11.66
C ASN A 61 -5.78 4.37 12.64
N HIS A 62 -6.53 3.28 12.85
CA HIS A 62 -6.08 2.13 13.64
C HIS A 62 -4.72 1.58 13.14
N SER A 63 -4.42 1.72 11.85
CA SER A 63 -3.13 1.37 11.25
C SER A 63 -1.95 2.19 11.77
N ASN A 64 -2.16 3.40 12.30
CA ASN A 64 -1.09 4.34 12.61
C ASN A 64 -0.11 3.76 13.63
N ALA A 65 -0.62 3.23 14.75
CA ALA A 65 0.20 2.60 15.78
C ALA A 65 0.98 1.40 15.23
N SER A 66 0.33 0.51 14.47
CA SER A 66 0.99 -0.67 13.89
C SER A 66 2.05 -0.31 12.83
N ILE A 67 1.83 0.72 12.02
CA ILE A 67 2.79 1.16 10.98
C ILE A 67 3.99 1.85 11.61
N LEU A 68 3.80 2.64 12.68
CA LEU A 68 4.90 3.23 13.44
C LEU A 68 5.77 2.16 14.12
N GLU A 69 5.16 1.10 14.64
CA GLU A 69 5.88 0.00 15.29
C GLU A 69 6.59 -0.93 14.29
N THR A 70 5.99 -1.19 13.12
CA THR A 70 6.53 -2.13 12.12
C THR A 70 7.47 -1.50 11.09
N GLN A 71 7.26 -0.22 10.77
CA GLN A 71 7.75 0.42 9.54
C GLN A 71 7.41 -0.34 8.25
N GLN A 72 6.38 -1.20 8.28
CA GLN A 72 5.99 -2.04 7.13
C GLN A 72 4.58 -1.70 6.65
N ILE A 73 4.51 -1.42 5.36
CA ILE A 73 3.27 -1.18 4.63
C ILE A 73 3.27 -2.13 3.44
N THR A 74 2.27 -3.01 3.36
CA THR A 74 2.02 -3.79 2.15
C THR A 74 0.85 -3.15 1.41
N SER A 75 1.16 -2.33 0.41
CA SER A 75 0.13 -1.77 -0.47
C SER A 75 -0.48 -2.89 -1.31
N LEU A 76 -1.79 -3.14 -1.14
CA LEU A 76 -2.56 -3.95 -2.08
C LEU A 76 -3.05 -3.01 -3.18
N ILE A 77 -2.21 -2.85 -4.21
CA ILE A 77 -2.68 -2.32 -5.49
C ILE A 77 -3.58 -3.42 -6.06
N HIS A 78 -4.89 -3.20 -6.02
CA HIS A 78 -5.85 -4.13 -6.59
C HIS A 78 -5.72 -4.06 -8.11
N CYS A 79 -5.07 -5.07 -8.71
CA CYS A 79 -5.18 -5.41 -10.12
C CYS A 79 -5.76 -6.82 -10.21
#